data_AF-A0A101V8D0-F1
#
_entry.id   AF-A0A101V8D0-F1
#
_cell.length_a   1.000
_cell.length_b   1.000
_cell.length_c   1.000
_cell.angle_alpha   90.00
_cell.angle_beta   90.00
_cell.angle_gamma   90.00
#
_symmetry.space_group_name_H-M   'P 1'
#
loop_
_entity.id
_entity.type
_entity.pdbx_description
1 polymer ?
#
loop_
_entity_poly.entity_id
_entity_poly.type
_entity_poly.pdbx_seq_one_letter_code
_entity_poly.pdbx_strand_id
1 'polypeptide(L)'
;MILINAVRKGLLQGVYVTYDIAKIIVPIYIILSFLEATGILQQIAVLAEPVMALVGLPGEMSLALVLGNAINIYAALGVIVAIGINMKQVTIIAVMLLFSHSLPVELGVAKKTGIPILGIAILRITIAFISGVILNIIL
;
A
#
# COMPACT_ATOMS: atom_id res chain seq x y z
N MET A 1 -38.00 12.30 -11.46
CA MET A 1 -37.29 11.66 -12.60
C MET A 1 -35.76 11.81 -12.51
N ILE A 2 -35.23 13.02 -12.30
CA ILE A 2 -33.78 13.29 -12.30
C ILE A 2 -33.04 12.55 -11.17
N LEU A 3 -33.58 12.55 -9.94
CA LEU A 3 -32.95 11.89 -8.78
C LEU A 3 -32.81 10.37 -8.97
N ILE A 4 -33.87 9.70 -9.42
CA ILE A 4 -33.88 8.24 -9.63
C ILE A 4 -32.84 7.84 -10.69
N ASN A 5 -32.74 8.62 -11.78
CA ASN A 5 -31.76 8.38 -12.83
C ASN A 5 -30.32 8.66 -12.35
N ALA A 6 -30.11 9.69 -11.54
CA ALA A 6 -28.81 9.99 -10.95
C ALA A 6 -28.35 8.87 -9.99
N VAL A 7 -29.23 8.40 -9.10
CA VAL A 7 -28.95 7.29 -8.18
C VAL A 7 -28.65 5.99 -8.96
N ARG A 8 -29.48 5.65 -9.96
CA ARG A 8 -29.26 4.47 -10.80
C ARG A 8 -27.92 4.52 -11.52
N LYS A 9 -27.59 5.66 -12.13
CA LYS A 9 -26.31 5.86 -12.82
C LYS A 9 -25.14 5.76 -11.86
N GLY A 10 -25.24 6.38 -10.68
CA GLY A 10 -24.22 6.32 -9.63
C GLY A 10 -23.96 4.90 -9.16
N LEU A 11 -25.03 4.12 -8.88
CA LEU A 11 -24.91 2.72 -8.47
C LEU A 11 -24.26 1.85 -9.55
N LEU A 12 -24.72 1.96 -10.80
CA LEU A 12 -24.13 1.21 -11.91
C LEU A 12 -22.64 1.56 -12.08
N GLN A 13 -22.33 2.85 -12.05
CA GLN A 13 -20.95 3.31 -12.19
C GLN A 13 -20.07 2.88 -11.02
N GLY A 14 -20.61 2.87 -9.79
CA GLY A 14 -19.95 2.30 -8.63
C GLY A 14 -19.62 0.82 -8.82
N VAL A 15 -20.60 0.01 -9.25
CA VAL A 15 -20.39 -1.42 -9.53
C VAL A 15 -19.31 -1.64 -10.60
N TYR A 16 -19.32 -0.85 -11.68
CA TYR A 16 -18.27 -0.95 -12.72
C TYR A 16 -16.88 -0.62 -12.20
N VAL A 17 -16.75 0.44 -11.39
CA VAL A 17 -15.46 0.81 -10.79
C VAL A 17 -14.99 -0.24 -9.79
N THR A 18 -15.89 -0.74 -8.93
CA THR A 18 -15.58 -1.83 -7.99
C THR A 18 -15.10 -3.07 -8.73
N TYR A 19 -15.76 -3.44 -9.83
CA TYR A 19 -15.36 -4.58 -10.65
C TYR A 19 -13.97 -4.40 -11.28
N ASP A 20 -13.68 -3.21 -11.81
CA ASP A 20 -12.37 -2.89 -12.38
C ASP A 20 -11.24 -2.96 -11.33
N ILE A 21 -11.49 -2.45 -10.13
CA ILE A 21 -10.52 -2.51 -9.02
C ILE A 21 -10.37 -3.95 -8.52
N ALA A 22 -11.47 -4.71 -8.40
CA ALA A 22 -11.46 -6.09 -7.92
C ALA A 22 -10.59 -7.01 -8.80
N LYS A 23 -10.59 -6.81 -10.12
CA LYS A 23 -9.70 -7.55 -11.04
C LYS A 23 -8.22 -7.38 -10.74
N ILE A 24 -7.83 -6.29 -10.10
CA ILE A 24 -6.45 -6.01 -9.71
C ILE A 24 -6.20 -6.55 -8.30
N ILE A 25 -7.08 -6.25 -7.35
CA ILE A 25 -6.88 -6.61 -5.93
C ILE A 25 -6.95 -8.12 -5.70
N VAL A 26 -7.95 -8.81 -6.28
CA VAL A 26 -8.21 -10.23 -5.97
C VAL A 26 -7.01 -11.13 -6.35
N PRO A 27 -6.42 -11.03 -7.55
CA PRO A 27 -5.23 -11.81 -7.88
C PRO A 27 -4.04 -11.51 -6.96
N ILE A 28 -3.82 -10.23 -6.64
CA ILE A 28 -2.74 -9.81 -5.75
C ILE A 28 -2.92 -10.39 -4.35
N TYR A 29 -4.15 -10.37 -3.84
CA TYR A 29 -4.48 -10.94 -2.53
C TYR A 29 -4.18 -12.43 -2.48
N ILE A 30 -4.61 -13.19 -3.50
CA ILE A 30 -4.34 -14.63 -3.60
C ILE A 30 -2.83 -14.91 -3.60
N ILE A 31 -2.06 -14.15 -4.40
CA ILE A 31 -0.61 -14.28 -4.45
C ILE A 31 0.02 -14.02 -3.08
N LEU A 32 -0.36 -12.93 -2.41
CA LEU A 32 0.21 -12.57 -1.12
C LEU A 32 -0.17 -13.56 -0.02
N SER A 33 -1.40 -14.06 0.01
CA SER A 33 -1.80 -15.13 0.94
C SER A 33 -1.01 -16.42 0.71
N PHE A 34 -0.67 -16.76 -0.53
CA PHE A 34 0.20 -17.89 -0.82
C PHE A 34 1.64 -17.64 -0.36
N LEU A 35 2.20 -16.46 -0.63
CA LEU A 35 3.54 -16.09 -0.17
C LEU A 35 3.64 -16.05 1.36
N GLU A 36 2.57 -15.67 2.04
CA GLU A 36 2.46 -15.70 3.50
C GLU A 36 2.44 -17.14 4.02
N ALA A 37 1.59 -17.99 3.43
CA ALA A 37 1.46 -19.40 3.84
C ALA A 37 2.75 -20.21 3.62
N THR A 38 3.56 -19.84 2.62
CA THR A 38 4.85 -20.50 2.32
C THR A 38 6.02 -19.96 3.13
N GLY A 39 5.84 -18.90 3.91
CA GLY A 39 6.92 -18.27 4.69
C GLY A 39 7.86 -17.38 3.85
N ILE A 40 7.56 -17.15 2.57
CA ILE A 40 8.40 -16.34 1.67
C ILE A 40 8.39 -14.88 2.10
N LEU A 41 7.26 -14.38 2.61
CA LEU A 41 7.18 -13.02 3.13
C LEU A 41 8.22 -12.78 4.24
N GLN A 42 8.39 -13.72 5.16
CA GLN A 42 9.39 -13.62 6.23
C GLN A 42 10.81 -13.55 5.67
N GLN A 43 11.12 -14.29 4.60
CA GLN A 43 12.42 -14.20 3.93
C GLN A 43 12.63 -12.83 3.29
N ILE A 44 11.59 -12.27 2.66
CA ILE A 44 11.62 -10.90 2.13
C ILE A 44 11.86 -9.90 3.25
N ALA A 45 11.27 -10.10 4.43
CA ALA A 45 11.46 -9.21 5.56
C ALA A 45 12.92 -9.16 6.06
N VAL A 46 13.58 -10.32 6.14
CA VAL A 46 15.01 -10.40 6.48
C VAL A 46 15.87 -9.70 5.41
N LEU A 47 15.56 -9.92 4.13
CA LEU A 47 16.28 -9.27 3.03
C LEU A 47 16.07 -7.75 2.98
N ALA A 48 14.90 -7.28 3.42
CA ALA A 48 14.54 -5.87 3.45
C ALA A 48 15.07 -5.15 4.70
N GLU A 49 15.56 -5.87 5.71
CA GLU A 49 16.10 -5.32 6.96
C GLU A 49 17.08 -4.14 6.76
N PRO A 50 18.12 -4.21 5.90
CA PRO A 50 19.03 -3.10 5.72
C PRO A 50 18.35 -1.84 5.17
N VAL A 51 17.32 -2.00 4.32
CA VAL A 51 16.56 -0.88 3.77
C VAL A 51 15.63 -0.28 4.83
N MET A 52 14.98 -1.13 5.63
CA MET A 52 14.12 -0.68 6.73
C MET A 52 14.91 0.03 7.83
N ALA A 53 16.14 -0.40 8.09
CA ALA A 53 17.04 0.24 9.04
C ALA A 53 17.35 1.70 8.67
N LEU A 54 17.44 2.04 7.37
CA LEU A 54 17.65 3.43 6.91
C LEU A 54 16.52 4.37 7.37
N VAL A 55 15.29 3.86 7.41
CA VAL A 55 14.11 4.59 7.87
C VAL A 55 13.79 4.34 9.34
N GLY A 56 14.68 3.67 10.10
CA GLY A 56 14.51 3.44 11.54
C GLY A 56 13.42 2.43 11.91
N LEU A 57 13.05 1.56 10.98
CA LEU A 57 12.05 0.52 11.17
C LEU A 57 12.69 -0.87 11.23
N PRO A 58 12.09 -1.82 11.98
CA PRO A 58 12.55 -3.21 11.97
C PRO A 58 12.23 -3.88 10.62
N GLY A 59 12.97 -4.92 10.25
CA GLY A 59 12.85 -5.58 8.95
C GLY A 59 11.45 -6.09 8.66
N GLU A 60 10.73 -6.53 9.70
CA GLU A 60 9.35 -7.03 9.63
C GLU A 60 8.35 -5.94 9.19
N MET A 61 8.65 -4.66 9.38
CA MET A 61 7.81 -3.56 8.86
C MET A 61 7.82 -3.44 7.34
N SER A 62 8.78 -4.09 6.66
CA SER A 62 8.71 -4.23 5.20
C SER A 62 7.44 -4.96 4.76
N LEU A 63 6.91 -5.90 5.57
CA LEU A 63 5.65 -6.59 5.30
C LEU A 63 4.47 -5.63 5.35
N ALA A 64 4.46 -4.71 6.32
CA ALA A 64 3.44 -3.66 6.40
C ALA A 64 3.49 -2.77 5.15
N LEU A 65 4.69 -2.39 4.67
CA LEU A 65 4.84 -1.64 3.42
C LEU A 65 4.34 -2.44 2.22
N VAL A 66 4.76 -3.70 2.06
CA VAL A 66 4.38 -4.56 0.93
C VAL A 66 2.88 -4.76 0.89
N LEU A 67 2.27 -5.19 2.00
CA LEU A 67 0.82 -5.44 2.07
C LEU A 67 0.01 -4.15 1.93
N GLY A 68 0.49 -3.04 2.51
CA GLY A 68 -0.13 -1.73 2.39
C GLY A 68 -0.11 -1.16 0.97
N ASN A 69 1.01 -1.35 0.27
CA ASN A 69 1.18 -0.93 -1.12
C ASN A 69 0.41 -1.84 -2.07
N ALA A 70 0.43 -3.15 -1.86
CA ALA A 70 -0.13 -4.11 -2.80
C ALA A 70 -1.66 -4.29 -2.63
N ILE A 71 -2.15 -4.28 -1.39
CA ILE A 71 -3.56 -4.50 -1.07
C ILE A 71 -4.19 -3.18 -0.62
N ASN A 72 -4.03 -2.83 0.67
CA ASN A 72 -4.60 -1.64 1.28
C ASN A 72 -4.02 -1.41 2.68
N ILE A 73 -4.34 -0.24 3.25
CA ILE A 73 -3.89 0.16 4.60
C ILE A 73 -4.39 -0.80 5.69
N TYR A 74 -5.56 -1.42 5.54
CA TYR A 74 -6.07 -2.38 6.53
C TYR A 74 -5.20 -3.63 6.63
N ALA A 75 -4.66 -4.11 5.51
CA ALA A 75 -3.71 -5.22 5.50
C ALA A 75 -2.40 -4.83 6.22
N ALA A 76 -1.89 -3.62 5.97
CA ALA A 76 -0.70 -3.11 6.68
C ALA A 76 -0.94 -2.96 8.20
N LEU A 77 -2.12 -2.50 8.61
CA LEU A 77 -2.48 -2.35 10.02
C LEU A 77 -2.41 -3.68 10.78
N GLY A 78 -2.81 -4.79 10.16
CA GLY A 78 -2.68 -6.12 10.77
C GLY A 78 -1.25 -6.44 11.19
N VAL A 79 -0.27 -6.10 10.34
CA VAL A 79 1.16 -6.28 10.62
C VAL A 79 1.65 -5.30 11.69
N ILE A 80 1.29 -4.02 11.58
CA ILE A 80 1.72 -2.97 12.51
C ILE A 80 1.27 -3.29 13.95
N VAL A 81 0.01 -3.71 14.10
CA VAL A 81 -0.56 -4.06 15.41
C VAL A 81 0.05 -5.36 15.96
N ALA A 82 0.32 -6.35 15.10
CA ALA A 82 0.88 -7.62 15.54
C ALA A 82 2.32 -7.50 16.08
N ILE A 83 3.14 -6.62 15.51
CA ILE A 83 4.55 -6.50 15.87
C ILE A 83 4.78 -5.58 17.08
N GLY A 84 3.85 -4.66 17.37
CA GLY A 84 3.92 -3.86 18.61
C GLY A 84 5.09 -2.87 18.64
N ILE A 85 5.21 -2.05 17.60
CA ILE A 85 6.26 -1.02 17.46
C ILE A 85 5.99 0.24 18.30
N ASN A 86 7.02 1.06 18.53
CA ASN A 86 6.88 2.30 19.30
C ASN A 86 6.22 3.45 18.49
N MET A 87 5.78 4.52 19.15
CA MET A 87 5.07 5.63 18.50
C MET A 87 5.87 6.35 17.40
N LYS A 88 7.19 6.45 17.54
CA LYS A 88 8.06 6.98 16.48
C LYS A 88 7.95 6.12 15.23
N GLN A 89 8.09 4.81 15.38
CA GLN A 89 8.01 3.85 14.28
C GLN A 89 6.61 3.80 13.66
N VAL A 90 5.54 3.85 14.46
CA VAL A 90 4.16 3.98 13.97
C VAL A 90 4.00 5.22 13.09
N THR A 91 4.56 6.35 13.51
CA THR A 91 4.48 7.61 12.76
C THR A 91 5.22 7.50 11.42
N ILE A 92 6.42 6.95 11.43
CA ILE A 92 7.24 6.74 10.23
C ILE A 92 6.49 5.85 9.22
N ILE A 93 6.07 4.65 9.63
CA ILE A 93 5.38 3.71 8.71
C ILE A 93 4.06 4.27 8.19
N ALA A 94 3.31 5.00 9.04
CA ALA A 94 2.05 5.62 8.65
C ALA A 94 2.26 6.69 7.56
N VAL A 95 3.27 7.56 7.72
CA VAL A 95 3.58 8.59 6.70
C VAL A 95 4.10 7.96 5.42
N MET A 96 4.94 6.93 5.50
CA MET A 96 5.40 6.20 4.30
C MET A 96 4.21 5.60 3.53
N LEU A 97 3.26 4.97 4.23
CA LEU A 97 2.04 4.41 3.63
C LEU A 97 1.07 5.50 3.15
N LEU A 98 1.02 6.66 3.80
CA LEU A 98 0.22 7.79 3.33
C LEU A 98 0.59 8.18 1.88
N PHE A 99 1.89 8.19 1.56
CA PHE A 99 2.38 8.47 0.22
C PHE A 99 2.24 7.30 -0.77
N SER A 100 2.34 6.06 -0.30
CA SER A 100 2.55 4.91 -1.18
C SER A 100 1.46 3.82 -1.13
N HIS A 101 0.42 3.92 -0.31
CA HIS A 101 -0.58 2.85 -0.22
C HIS A 101 -1.28 2.53 -1.56
N SER A 102 -1.73 1.27 -1.69
CA SER A 102 -2.55 0.75 -2.79
C SER A 102 -2.06 1.13 -4.20
N LEU A 103 -0.73 1.07 -4.43
CA LEU A 103 -0.10 1.37 -5.71
C LEU A 103 -0.78 0.73 -6.92
N PRO A 104 -1.11 -0.58 -6.96
CA PRO A 104 -1.74 -1.19 -8.13
C PRO A 104 -3.07 -0.52 -8.51
N VAL A 105 -3.85 -0.13 -7.51
CA VAL A 105 -5.14 0.55 -7.70
C VAL A 105 -4.92 1.97 -8.21
N GLU A 106 -4.04 2.73 -7.54
CA GLU A 106 -3.71 4.11 -7.92
C GLU A 106 -3.17 4.18 -9.35
N LEU A 107 -2.25 3.28 -9.70
CA LEU A 107 -1.66 3.18 -11.03
C LEU A 107 -2.69 2.74 -12.08
N GLY A 108 -3.62 1.85 -11.71
CA GLY A 108 -4.75 1.46 -12.55
C GLY A 108 -5.69 2.63 -12.86
N VAL A 109 -5.94 3.50 -11.88
CA VAL A 109 -6.75 4.72 -12.05
C VAL A 109 -5.97 5.78 -12.86
N ALA A 110 -4.72 6.04 -12.52
CA ALA A 110 -3.87 7.00 -13.22
C ALA A 110 -3.64 6.64 -14.70
N LYS A 111 -3.61 5.34 -15.02
CA LYS A 111 -3.57 4.87 -16.41
C LYS A 111 -4.78 5.37 -17.22
N LYS A 112 -5.96 5.46 -16.60
CA LYS A 112 -7.19 5.94 -17.27
C LYS A 112 -7.17 7.44 -17.53
N THR A 113 -6.32 8.21 -16.86
CA THR A 113 -6.19 9.67 -17.03
C THR A 113 -5.04 10.06 -17.96
N GLY A 114 -4.28 9.10 -18.50
CA GLY A 114 -3.18 9.34 -19.45
C GLY A 114 -1.85 9.72 -18.82
N ILE A 115 -1.72 9.66 -17.49
CA ILE A 115 -0.48 10.00 -16.78
C ILE A 115 0.51 8.83 -16.86
N PRO A 116 1.83 9.09 -16.99
CA PRO A 116 2.85 8.03 -16.98
C PRO A 116 2.85 7.27 -15.65
N ILE A 117 2.42 6.01 -15.71
CA ILE A 117 2.27 5.10 -14.58
C ILE A 117 3.58 4.94 -13.79
N LEU A 118 4.68 4.68 -14.50
CA LEU A 118 5.98 4.45 -13.86
C LEU A 118 6.50 5.71 -13.15
N GLY A 119 6.24 6.90 -13.71
CA GLY A 119 6.61 8.17 -13.10
C GLY A 119 5.91 8.39 -11.76
N ILE A 120 4.61 8.11 -11.68
CA ILE A 120 3.85 8.19 -10.42
C ILE A 120 4.37 7.16 -9.42
N ALA A 121 4.59 5.92 -9.85
CA ALA A 121 5.06 4.86 -8.96
C ALA A 121 6.40 5.21 -8.30
N ILE A 122 7.37 5.64 -9.12
CA ILE A 122 8.70 6.05 -8.65
C ILE A 122 8.58 7.24 -7.71
N LEU A 123 7.81 8.26 -8.06
CA LEU A 123 7.62 9.45 -7.23
C LEU A 123 7.06 9.09 -5.85
N ARG A 124 6.00 8.27 -5.80
CA ARG A 124 5.32 7.87 -4.56
C ARG A 124 6.22 7.03 -3.65
N ILE A 125 6.95 6.07 -4.23
CA ILE A 125 7.89 5.25 -3.46
C ILE A 125 9.05 6.12 -2.95
N THR A 126 9.59 6.98 -3.81
CA THR A 126 10.71 7.85 -3.45
C THR A 126 10.34 8.80 -2.32
N ILE A 127 9.19 9.50 -2.41
CA ILE A 127 8.76 10.42 -1.37
C ILE A 127 8.39 9.70 -0.07
N ALA A 128 7.88 8.47 -0.15
CA ALA A 128 7.66 7.63 1.02
C ALA A 128 8.98 7.33 1.74
N PHE A 129 10.01 6.84 1.04
CA PHE A 129 11.29 6.56 1.68
C PHE A 129 12.01 7.82 2.17
N ILE A 130 11.99 8.91 1.40
CA ILE A 130 12.57 10.20 1.83
C ILE A 130 11.90 10.69 3.11
N SER A 131 10.56 10.70 3.16
CA SER A 131 9.84 11.12 4.37
C SER A 131 10.14 10.21 5.56
N GLY A 132 10.27 8.89 5.34
CA GLY A 132 10.68 7.95 6.38
C GLY A 132 12.06 8.25 6.95
N VAL A 133 13.06 8.50 6.10
CA VAL A 133 14.41 8.89 6.53
C VAL A 133 14.39 10.20 7.31
N ILE A 134 13.70 11.23 6.80
CA ILE A 134 13.59 12.53 7.46
C ILE A 134 12.96 12.38 8.85
N LEU A 135 11.86 11.65 8.96
CA LEU A 135 11.18 11.43 10.24
C LEU A 135 12.01 10.60 11.21
N ASN A 136 12.80 9.64 10.73
CA ASN A 136 13.72 8.89 11.58
C ASN A 136 14.81 9.78 12.21
N ILE A 137 15.23 10.83 11.52
CA ILE A 137 16.22 11.78 12.01
C ILE A 137 15.61 12.78 13.02
N ILE A 138 14.36 13.21 12.78
CA ILE A 138 13.72 14.28 13.57
C ILE A 138 13.05 13.75 14.85
N LEU A 139 12.45 12.57 14.80
CA LEU A 139 11.74 11.94 15.93
C LEU A 139 12.67 11.06 16.76
#